data_AF-A0A525IAR0-F1
#
_entry.id   AF-A0A525IAR0-F1
#
_cell.length_a   1.000
_cell.length_b   1.000
_cell.length_c   1.000
_cell.angle_alpha   90.00
_cell.angle_beta   90.00
_cell.angle_gamma   90.00
#
_symmetry.space_group_name_H-M   'P 1'
#
loop_
_entity.id
_entity.type
_entity.pdbx_description
1 polymer ?
#
loop_
_entity_poly.entity_id
_entity_poly.type
_entity_poly.pdbx_seq_one_letter_code
_entity_poly.pdbx_strand_id
1 'polypeptide(L)'
;MSNYWTKAAVFSTAIMIVVMSVWAGVYGPIWHAAWTAQPADWLGFSGSVIGGFMTLCAAGIAWLAVRMQIRNDREIAARGHFAAMRAIKFTLRPVLESLDVVWGIFDETTQFKGTEEEKLDRTTWLQSMLYATPPPSVLDDLKKLGPGLDADSAILFENVILRLSNFYRLMTRYSEQTERSGELSWRMNDIKIMRLQIGLLRDAVEKFEPAWAKIFQQHKKMPLDNSTYADVMRSSYKLWVAEEASRRENADH
;
A
#
# COMPACT_ATOMS: atom_id res chain seq x y z
N MET A 1 20.11 14.64 -17.20
CA MET A 1 21.42 14.51 -17.89
C MET A 1 22.61 14.24 -16.96
N SER A 2 22.57 14.49 -15.64
CA SER A 2 23.75 14.28 -14.77
C SER A 2 24.17 12.81 -14.57
N ASN A 3 23.24 11.85 -14.65
CA ASN A 3 23.56 10.42 -14.43
C ASN A 3 24.46 9.77 -15.51
N TYR A 4 24.60 10.35 -16.71
CA TYR A 4 25.44 9.78 -17.76
C TYR A 4 26.93 10.04 -17.51
N TRP A 5 27.27 11.27 -17.10
CA TRP A 5 28.66 11.67 -16.82
C TRP A 5 29.23 10.95 -15.59
N THR A 6 28.41 10.75 -14.55
CA THR A 6 28.82 9.99 -13.36
C THR A 6 29.12 8.53 -13.71
N LYS A 7 28.30 7.90 -14.56
CA LYS A 7 28.53 6.51 -15.02
C LYS A 7 29.78 6.39 -15.88
N ALA A 8 29.99 7.34 -16.80
CA ALA A 8 31.18 7.37 -17.66
C ALA A 8 32.47 7.57 -16.84
N ALA A 9 32.45 8.47 -15.86
CA ALA A 9 33.58 8.70 -14.96
C ALA A 9 33.92 7.44 -14.16
N VAL A 10 32.95 6.83 -13.48
CA VAL A 10 33.15 5.59 -12.70
C VAL A 10 33.71 4.46 -13.59
N PHE A 11 33.19 4.31 -14.80
CA PHE A 11 33.69 3.31 -15.74
C PHE A 11 35.13 3.57 -16.18
N SER A 12 35.47 4.82 -16.51
CA SER A 12 36.84 5.20 -16.91
C SER A 12 37.86 5.01 -15.78
N THR A 13 37.49 5.35 -14.54
CA THR A 13 38.34 5.14 -13.36
C THR A 13 38.55 3.66 -13.10
N ALA A 14 37.49 2.83 -13.21
CA ALA A 14 37.61 1.38 -13.06
C ALA A 14 38.56 0.76 -14.10
N ILE A 15 38.46 1.19 -15.36
CA ILE A 15 39.40 0.76 -16.42
C ILE A 15 40.83 1.18 -16.08
N MET A 16 41.05 2.43 -15.65
CA MET A 16 42.39 2.89 -15.29
C MET A 16 42.99 2.06 -14.15
N ILE A 17 42.20 1.75 -13.11
CA ILE A 17 42.66 0.90 -12.00
C ILE A 17 43.08 -0.48 -12.52
N VAL A 18 42.26 -1.11 -13.36
CA VAL A 18 42.58 -2.42 -13.93
C VAL A 18 43.85 -2.36 -14.78
N VAL A 19 43.97 -1.35 -15.65
CA VAL A 19 45.17 -1.18 -16.51
C VAL A 19 46.42 -0.94 -15.67
N MET A 20 46.34 -0.07 -14.65
CA MET A 20 47.46 0.22 -13.74
C MET A 20 47.85 -1.02 -12.93
N SER A 21 46.89 -1.79 -12.42
CA SER A 21 47.15 -3.02 -11.67
C SER A 21 47.75 -4.12 -12.56
N VAL A 22 47.28 -4.25 -13.80
CA VAL A 22 47.86 -5.19 -14.78
C VAL A 22 49.26 -4.77 -15.20
N TRP A 23 49.49 -3.48 -15.41
CA TRP A 23 50.82 -2.97 -15.72
C TRP A 23 51.78 -3.16 -14.54
N ALA A 24 51.43 -2.68 -13.35
CA ALA A 24 52.29 -2.76 -12.18
C ALA A 24 52.48 -4.19 -11.66
N GLY A 25 51.44 -5.03 -11.73
CA GLY A 25 51.46 -6.39 -11.19
C GLY A 25 51.94 -7.47 -12.16
N VAL A 26 51.81 -7.25 -13.47
CA VAL A 26 52.11 -8.27 -14.49
C VAL A 26 53.16 -7.78 -15.47
N TYR A 27 52.87 -6.75 -16.26
CA TYR A 27 53.75 -6.38 -17.39
C TYR A 27 55.06 -5.70 -16.96
N GLY A 28 55.03 -4.83 -15.95
CA GLY A 28 56.21 -4.15 -15.42
C GLY A 28 57.26 -5.13 -14.90
N PRO A 29 56.89 -6.08 -14.02
CA PRO A 29 57.78 -7.14 -13.57
C PRO A 29 58.29 -8.02 -14.71
N ILE A 30 57.44 -8.46 -15.65
CA ILE A 30 57.87 -9.26 -16.81
C ILE A 30 58.88 -8.49 -17.67
N TRP A 31 58.60 -7.22 -17.96
CA TRP A 31 59.47 -6.37 -18.77
C TRP A 31 60.83 -6.19 -18.13
N HIS A 32 60.87 -5.96 -16.82
CA HIS A 32 62.13 -5.82 -16.09
C HIS A 32 62.87 -7.16 -15.94
N ALA A 33 62.13 -8.25 -15.70
CA ALA A 33 62.68 -9.60 -15.54
C ALA A 33 63.26 -10.16 -16.85
N ALA A 34 62.69 -9.82 -18.01
CA ALA A 34 63.15 -10.26 -19.31
C ALA A 34 64.62 -9.92 -19.59
N TRP A 35 65.17 -8.91 -18.92
CA TRP A 35 66.55 -8.47 -19.09
C TRP A 35 67.48 -8.84 -17.93
N THR A 36 66.95 -9.22 -16.75
CA THR A 36 67.77 -9.35 -15.53
C THR A 36 67.43 -10.51 -14.58
N ALA A 37 66.38 -11.32 -14.81
CA ALA A 37 65.87 -12.24 -13.78
C ALA A 37 66.56 -13.62 -13.72
N GLN A 38 66.67 -14.16 -12.50
CA GLN A 38 67.10 -15.54 -12.25
C GLN A 38 65.90 -16.51 -12.31
N PRO A 39 66.09 -17.82 -12.55
CA PRO A 39 65.00 -18.80 -12.63
C PRO A 39 64.05 -18.84 -11.42
N ALA A 40 64.53 -18.48 -10.23
CA ALA A 40 63.72 -18.43 -9.01
C ALA A 40 62.65 -17.31 -9.03
N ASP A 41 62.90 -16.21 -9.74
CA ASP A 41 61.97 -15.05 -9.81
C ASP A 41 60.71 -15.41 -10.62
N TRP A 42 60.85 -16.31 -11.60
CA TRP A 42 59.73 -16.82 -12.41
C TRP A 42 58.73 -17.64 -11.58
N LEU A 43 59.20 -18.36 -10.56
CA LEU A 43 58.31 -19.10 -9.65
C LEU A 43 57.47 -18.13 -8.80
N GLY A 44 58.08 -17.07 -8.25
CA GLY A 44 57.35 -16.02 -7.51
C GLY A 44 56.32 -15.27 -8.36
N PHE A 45 56.67 -14.98 -9.62
CA PHE A 45 55.74 -14.39 -10.59
C PHE A 45 54.53 -15.30 -10.84
N SER A 46 54.75 -16.59 -11.10
CA SER A 46 53.65 -17.54 -11.35
C SER A 46 52.69 -17.66 -10.17
N GLY A 47 53.21 -17.66 -8.94
CA GLY A 47 52.39 -17.64 -7.72
C GLY A 47 51.53 -16.38 -7.59
N SER A 48 52.08 -15.22 -7.97
CA SER A 48 51.36 -13.94 -7.95
C SER A 48 50.24 -13.88 -8.99
N VAL A 49 50.48 -14.41 -10.20
CA VAL A 49 49.46 -14.50 -11.25
C VAL A 49 48.32 -15.43 -10.84
N ILE A 50 48.63 -16.60 -10.28
CA ILE A 50 47.63 -17.55 -9.80
C ILE A 50 46.82 -16.94 -8.65
N GLY A 51 47.48 -16.29 -7.69
CA GLY A 51 46.81 -15.60 -6.58
C GLY A 51 45.89 -14.47 -7.05
N GLY A 52 46.35 -13.67 -8.02
CA GLY A 52 45.55 -12.61 -8.65
C GLY A 52 44.34 -13.17 -9.40
N PHE A 53 44.52 -14.24 -10.17
CA PHE A 53 43.43 -14.91 -10.87
C PHE A 53 42.38 -15.48 -9.90
N MET A 54 42.83 -16.16 -8.83
CA MET A 54 41.93 -16.67 -7.79
C MET A 54 41.14 -15.55 -7.11
N THR A 55 41.76 -14.39 -6.89
CA THR A 55 41.10 -13.20 -6.33
C THR A 55 40.02 -12.65 -7.29
N LEU A 56 40.30 -12.60 -8.60
CA LEU A 56 39.31 -12.20 -9.61
C LEU A 56 38.14 -13.18 -9.70
N CYS A 57 38.41 -14.48 -9.65
CA CYS A 57 37.35 -15.49 -9.59
C CYS A 57 36.49 -15.32 -8.33
N ALA A 58 37.10 -15.12 -7.17
CA ALA A 58 36.39 -14.87 -5.92
C ALA A 58 35.51 -13.59 -6.01
N ALA A 59 36.05 -12.50 -6.57
CA ALA A 59 35.30 -11.27 -6.79
C ALA A 59 34.13 -11.47 -7.77
N GLY A 60 34.34 -12.24 -8.85
CA GLY A 60 33.29 -12.59 -9.81
C GLY A 60 32.15 -13.39 -9.19
N ILE A 61 32.49 -14.39 -8.35
CA ILE A 61 31.50 -15.19 -7.62
C ILE A 61 30.73 -14.32 -6.62
N ALA A 62 31.42 -13.46 -5.86
CA ALA A 62 30.79 -12.54 -4.92
C ALA A 62 29.80 -11.59 -5.62
N TRP A 63 30.18 -11.05 -6.79
CA TRP A 63 29.30 -10.20 -7.59
C TRP A 63 28.04 -10.94 -8.07
N LEU A 64 28.18 -12.19 -8.54
CA LEU A 64 27.05 -13.02 -8.96
C LEU A 64 26.12 -13.33 -7.78
N ALA A 65 26.68 -13.63 -6.60
CA ALA A 65 25.90 -13.85 -5.38
C ALA A 65 25.05 -12.62 -5.01
N VAL A 66 25.64 -11.42 -5.03
CA VAL A 66 24.92 -10.16 -4.77
C VAL A 66 23.81 -9.94 -5.80
N ARG A 67 24.07 -10.23 -7.08
CA ARG A 67 23.05 -10.12 -8.14
C ARG A 67 21.87 -11.07 -7.92
N MET A 68 22.14 -12.30 -7.50
CA MET A 68 21.10 -13.28 -7.17
C MET A 68 20.31 -12.86 -5.94
N GLN A 69 20.98 -12.34 -4.90
CA GLN A 69 20.34 -11.82 -3.69
C GLN A 69 19.37 -10.68 -4.02
N ILE A 70 19.82 -9.66 -4.77
CA ILE A 70 18.96 -8.53 -5.17
C ILE A 70 17.75 -9.01 -5.98
N ARG A 71 17.93 -10.01 -6.85
CA ARG A 71 16.81 -10.59 -7.61
C ARG A 71 15.81 -11.30 -6.70
N ASN A 72 16.30 -12.11 -5.76
CA ASN A 72 15.45 -12.82 -4.80
C ASN A 72 14.71 -11.84 -3.89
N ASP A 73 15.37 -10.80 -3.40
CA ASP A 73 14.76 -9.76 -2.55
C ASP A 73 13.64 -9.02 -3.30
N ARG A 74 13.84 -8.71 -4.58
CA ARG A 74 12.79 -8.12 -5.42
C ARG A 74 11.61 -9.05 -5.63
N GLU A 75 11.86 -10.35 -5.79
CA GLU A 75 10.81 -11.33 -5.96
C GLU A 75 10.00 -11.54 -4.67
N ILE A 76 10.68 -11.58 -3.51
CA ILE A 76 10.03 -11.63 -2.20
C ILE A 76 9.21 -10.36 -1.95
N ALA A 77 9.77 -9.18 -2.23
CA ALA A 77 9.06 -7.91 -2.09
C ALA A 77 7.83 -7.85 -3.02
N ALA A 78 7.96 -8.30 -4.28
CA ALA A 78 6.83 -8.36 -5.21
C ALA A 78 5.74 -9.32 -4.72
N ARG A 79 6.11 -10.51 -4.24
CA ARG A 79 5.15 -11.48 -3.67
C ARG A 79 4.44 -10.89 -2.44
N GLY A 80 5.18 -10.22 -1.55
CA GLY A 80 4.64 -9.52 -0.39
C GLY A 80 3.63 -8.43 -0.80
N HIS A 81 3.99 -7.60 -1.77
CA HIS A 81 3.13 -6.56 -2.33
C HIS A 81 1.82 -7.14 -2.89
N PHE A 82 1.89 -8.19 -3.71
CA PHE A 82 0.68 -8.81 -4.26
C PHE A 82 -0.21 -9.43 -3.19
N ALA A 83 0.37 -10.08 -2.18
CA ALA A 83 -0.37 -10.65 -1.07
C ALA A 83 -1.07 -9.56 -0.24
N ALA A 84 -0.35 -8.49 0.09
CA ALA A 84 -0.89 -7.34 0.81
C ALA A 84 -2.01 -6.65 0.03
N MET A 85 -1.80 -6.36 -1.26
CA MET A 85 -2.80 -5.71 -2.11
C MET A 85 -4.06 -6.56 -2.23
N ARG A 86 -3.93 -7.89 -2.36
CA ARG A 86 -5.08 -8.81 -2.37
C ARG A 86 -5.84 -8.76 -1.05
N ALA A 87 -5.15 -8.83 0.08
CA ALA A 87 -5.76 -8.79 1.41
C ALA A 87 -6.44 -7.44 1.68
N ILE A 88 -5.83 -6.33 1.26
CA ILE A 88 -6.39 -4.98 1.35
C ILE A 88 -7.63 -4.89 0.48
N LYS A 89 -7.57 -5.34 -0.78
CA LYS A 89 -8.74 -5.33 -1.69
C LYS A 89 -9.93 -6.05 -1.08
N PHE A 90 -9.67 -7.22 -0.54
CA PHE A 90 -10.68 -8.08 0.05
C PHE A 90 -11.31 -7.45 1.30
N THR A 91 -10.48 -6.88 2.18
CA THR A 91 -10.94 -6.25 3.43
C THR A 91 -11.61 -4.90 3.19
N LEU A 92 -11.07 -4.09 2.27
CA LEU A 92 -11.54 -2.72 2.05
C LEU A 92 -12.79 -2.66 1.18
N ARG A 93 -12.97 -3.58 0.22
CA ARG A 93 -14.11 -3.58 -0.69
C ARG A 93 -15.48 -3.51 0.01
N PRO A 94 -15.83 -4.40 0.97
CA PRO A 94 -17.13 -4.33 1.64
C PRO A 94 -17.31 -3.03 2.43
N VAL A 95 -16.22 -2.47 2.97
CA VAL A 95 -16.23 -1.15 3.62
C VAL A 95 -16.61 -0.07 2.61
N LEU A 96 -15.95 -0.02 1.45
CA LEU A 96 -16.25 0.99 0.42
C LEU A 96 -17.66 0.85 -0.15
N GLU A 97 -18.14 -0.38 -0.36
CA GLU A 97 -19.50 -0.65 -0.81
C GLU A 97 -20.53 -0.16 0.24
N SER A 98 -20.30 -0.41 1.53
CA SER A 98 -21.17 0.12 2.60
C SER A 98 -21.13 1.64 2.69
N LEU A 99 -19.98 2.27 2.50
CA LEU A 99 -19.82 3.72 2.54
C LEU A 99 -20.46 4.40 1.33
N ASP A 100 -20.45 3.75 0.17
CA ASP A 100 -21.16 4.25 -1.02
C ASP A 100 -22.66 4.32 -0.77
N VAL A 101 -23.22 3.27 -0.16
CA VAL A 101 -24.64 3.22 0.25
C VAL A 101 -24.95 4.34 1.27
N VAL A 102 -24.13 4.48 2.31
CA VAL A 102 -24.27 5.56 3.31
C VAL A 102 -24.18 6.94 2.66
N TRP A 103 -23.32 7.13 1.67
CA TRP A 103 -23.23 8.37 0.92
C TRP A 103 -24.55 8.67 0.19
N GLY A 104 -25.13 7.70 -0.52
CA GLY A 104 -26.43 7.86 -1.16
C GLY A 104 -27.51 8.33 -0.17
N ILE A 105 -27.55 7.74 1.02
CA ILE A 105 -28.48 8.13 2.09
C ILE A 105 -28.23 9.56 2.58
N PHE A 106 -26.96 9.95 2.74
CA PHE A 106 -26.61 11.32 3.12
C PHE A 106 -27.02 12.34 2.05
N ASP A 107 -26.83 12.02 0.77
CA ASP A 107 -27.27 12.86 -0.34
C ASP A 107 -28.79 13.07 -0.31
N GLU A 108 -29.56 12.00 -0.14
CA GLU A 108 -31.02 12.08 -0.05
C GLU A 108 -31.47 12.89 1.17
N THR A 109 -30.91 12.57 2.34
CA THR A 109 -31.29 13.22 3.61
C THR A 109 -30.99 14.71 3.57
N THR A 110 -29.85 15.11 2.97
CA THR A 110 -29.47 16.53 2.86
C THR A 110 -30.27 17.31 1.81
N GLN A 111 -30.82 16.63 0.80
CA GLN A 111 -31.64 17.22 -0.25
C GLN A 111 -33.15 17.18 0.03
N PHE A 112 -33.58 16.42 1.05
CA PHE A 112 -34.98 16.23 1.39
C PHE A 112 -35.66 17.55 1.80
N LYS A 113 -36.78 17.87 1.15
CA LYS A 113 -37.53 19.15 1.30
C LYS A 113 -38.76 19.04 2.21
N GLY A 114 -38.93 17.95 2.94
CA GLY A 114 -40.06 17.76 3.86
C GLY A 114 -40.00 18.61 5.13
N THR A 115 -40.94 18.33 6.03
CA THR A 115 -41.09 19.03 7.32
C THR A 115 -39.89 18.76 8.24
N GLU A 116 -39.74 19.55 9.31
CA GLU A 116 -38.67 19.32 10.29
C GLU A 116 -38.82 17.98 11.02
N GLU A 117 -40.06 17.57 11.30
CA GLU A 117 -40.38 16.28 11.92
C GLU A 117 -39.98 15.11 11.01
N GLU A 118 -40.32 15.17 9.72
CA GLU A 118 -39.91 14.14 8.74
C GLU A 118 -38.39 14.07 8.58
N LYS A 119 -37.71 15.22 8.62
CA LYS A 119 -36.24 15.26 8.61
C LYS A 119 -35.66 14.65 9.88
N LEU A 120 -36.21 14.97 11.03
CA LEU A 120 -35.76 14.42 12.31
C LEU A 120 -35.91 12.90 12.34
N ASP A 121 -37.05 12.37 11.87
CA ASP A 121 -37.29 10.94 11.74
C ASP A 121 -36.25 10.27 10.81
N ARG A 122 -36.03 10.85 9.61
CA ARG A 122 -34.99 10.37 8.68
C ARG A 122 -33.58 10.36 9.28
N THR A 123 -33.20 11.41 10.02
CA THR A 123 -31.89 11.43 10.68
C THR A 123 -31.77 10.39 11.81
N THR A 124 -32.88 10.10 12.50
CA THR A 124 -32.93 9.08 13.56
C THR A 124 -32.81 7.68 12.96
N TRP A 125 -33.53 7.43 11.87
CA TRP A 125 -33.38 6.20 11.10
C TRP A 125 -31.94 6.02 10.58
N LEU A 126 -31.34 7.07 10.03
CA LEU A 126 -29.94 7.07 9.59
C LEU A 126 -28.97 6.71 10.74
N GLN A 127 -29.18 7.27 11.93
CA GLN A 127 -28.37 6.92 13.12
C GLN A 127 -28.43 5.42 13.43
N SER A 128 -29.60 4.79 13.29
CA SER A 128 -29.74 3.34 13.47
C SER A 128 -28.98 2.53 12.40
N MET A 129 -28.90 3.03 11.17
CA MET A 129 -28.20 2.37 10.07
C MET A 129 -26.68 2.41 10.21
N LEU A 130 -26.12 3.40 10.92
CA LEU A 130 -24.68 3.49 11.11
C LEU A 130 -24.12 2.30 11.92
N TYR A 131 -24.94 1.67 12.77
CA TYR A 131 -24.57 0.43 13.47
C TYR A 131 -24.38 -0.77 12.53
N ALA A 132 -24.91 -0.71 11.31
CA ALA A 132 -24.71 -1.76 10.30
C ALA A 132 -23.43 -1.56 9.46
N THR A 133 -22.69 -0.46 9.66
CA THR A 133 -21.40 -0.27 9.00
C THR A 133 -20.33 -1.18 9.62
N PRO A 134 -19.32 -1.63 8.86
CA PRO A 134 -18.26 -2.48 9.39
C PRO A 134 -17.59 -1.85 10.61
N PRO A 135 -17.23 -2.62 11.65
CA PRO A 135 -16.74 -2.06 12.90
C PRO A 135 -15.37 -1.36 12.75
N PRO A 136 -15.04 -0.41 13.65
CA PRO A 136 -13.74 0.28 13.62
C PRO A 136 -12.53 -0.65 13.71
N SER A 137 -12.69 -1.88 14.23
CA SER A 137 -11.63 -2.89 14.30
C SER A 137 -11.06 -3.27 12.93
N VAL A 138 -11.84 -3.11 11.85
CA VAL A 138 -11.37 -3.33 10.47
C VAL A 138 -10.18 -2.41 10.14
N LEU A 139 -10.08 -1.23 10.77
CA LEU A 139 -8.92 -0.35 10.61
C LEU A 139 -7.64 -0.99 11.13
N ASP A 140 -7.70 -1.74 12.22
CA ASP A 140 -6.51 -2.37 12.79
C ASP A 140 -6.03 -3.52 11.91
N ASP A 141 -6.95 -4.25 11.28
CA ASP A 141 -6.59 -5.27 10.29
C ASP A 141 -6.01 -4.64 9.03
N LEU A 142 -6.58 -3.53 8.54
CA LEU A 142 -6.02 -2.78 7.40
C LEU A 142 -4.61 -2.24 7.71
N LYS A 143 -4.36 -1.71 8.91
CA LYS A 143 -3.03 -1.22 9.32
C LYS A 143 -1.98 -2.33 9.30
N LYS A 144 -2.33 -3.56 9.72
CA LYS A 144 -1.42 -4.70 9.69
C LYS A 144 -0.98 -5.09 8.27
N LEU A 145 -1.76 -4.72 7.24
CA LEU A 145 -1.45 -5.02 5.84
C LEU A 145 -0.54 -3.97 5.19
N GLY A 146 -0.48 -2.75 5.74
CA GLY A 146 0.32 -1.65 5.22
C GLY A 146 1.81 -1.98 4.99
N PRO A 147 2.52 -2.65 5.92
CA PRO A 147 3.93 -3.00 5.76
C PRO A 147 4.26 -3.90 4.56
N GLY A 148 3.27 -4.59 3.99
CA GLY A 148 3.48 -5.44 2.82
C GLY A 148 3.47 -4.68 1.49
N LEU A 149 3.10 -3.40 1.48
CA LEU A 149 3.06 -2.56 0.28
C LEU A 149 4.46 -2.00 -0.07
N ASP A 150 4.63 -1.56 -1.32
CA ASP A 150 5.79 -0.73 -1.67
C ASP A 150 5.63 0.67 -1.06
N ALA A 151 6.72 1.44 -0.99
CA ALA A 151 6.74 2.71 -0.28
C ALA A 151 5.70 3.73 -0.79
N ASP A 152 5.50 3.82 -2.11
CA ASP A 152 4.57 4.79 -2.69
C ASP A 152 3.11 4.36 -2.41
N SER A 153 2.80 3.08 -2.61
CA SER A 153 1.49 2.52 -2.28
C SER A 153 1.17 2.60 -0.79
N ALA A 154 2.16 2.42 0.08
CA ALA A 154 2.00 2.51 1.53
C ALA A 154 1.56 3.91 1.97
N ILE A 155 2.17 4.97 1.41
CA ILE A 155 1.80 6.36 1.71
C ILE A 155 0.36 6.66 1.27
N LEU A 156 -0.01 6.21 0.07
CA LEU A 156 -1.36 6.40 -0.45
C LEU A 156 -2.39 5.63 0.38
N PHE A 157 -2.06 4.42 0.80
CA PHE A 157 -2.90 3.59 1.65
C PHE A 157 -3.06 4.15 3.06
N GLU A 158 -2.00 4.71 3.64
CA GLU A 158 -2.07 5.38 4.95
C GLU A 158 -3.05 6.55 4.93
N ASN A 159 -3.08 7.32 3.83
CA ASN A 159 -4.08 8.37 3.64
C ASN A 159 -5.51 7.79 3.60
N VAL A 160 -5.73 6.65 2.94
CA VAL A 160 -7.03 5.94 2.98
C VAL A 160 -7.42 5.57 4.42
N ILE A 161 -6.50 4.98 5.19
CA ILE A 161 -6.72 4.62 6.60
C ILE A 161 -7.04 5.86 7.44
N LEU A 162 -6.32 6.96 7.25
CA LEU A 162 -6.55 8.21 7.97
C LEU A 162 -7.97 8.76 7.70
N ARG A 163 -8.42 8.74 6.44
CA ARG A 163 -9.76 9.19 6.06
C ARG A 163 -10.85 8.31 6.65
N LEU A 164 -10.67 6.98 6.60
CA LEU A 164 -11.59 6.05 7.25
C LEU A 164 -11.65 6.28 8.76
N SER A 165 -10.50 6.42 9.43
CA SER A 165 -10.43 6.68 10.86
C SER A 165 -11.18 7.96 11.27
N ASN A 166 -10.99 9.05 10.51
CA ASN A 166 -11.73 10.29 10.74
C ASN A 166 -13.23 10.13 10.51
N PHE A 167 -13.64 9.38 9.49
CA PHE A 167 -15.05 9.05 9.25
C PHE A 167 -15.64 8.25 10.42
N TYR A 168 -14.97 7.19 10.88
CA TYR A 168 -15.42 6.38 12.02
C TYR A 168 -15.55 7.21 13.29
N ARG A 169 -14.60 8.11 13.58
CA ARG A 169 -14.70 9.01 14.74
C ARG A 169 -15.94 9.89 14.69
N LEU A 170 -16.27 10.44 13.52
CA LEU A 170 -17.48 11.26 13.35
C LEU A 170 -18.74 10.42 13.49
N MET A 171 -18.75 9.22 12.91
CA MET A 171 -19.87 8.28 13.00
C MET A 171 -20.13 7.85 14.44
N THR A 172 -19.09 7.45 15.19
CA THR A 172 -19.20 7.10 16.61
C THR A 172 -19.76 8.27 17.41
N ARG A 173 -19.18 9.47 17.24
CA ARG A 173 -19.67 10.70 17.88
C ARG A 173 -21.14 10.98 17.55
N TYR A 174 -21.55 10.76 16.30
CA TYR A 174 -22.93 10.96 15.87
C TYR A 174 -23.88 9.91 16.48
N SER A 175 -23.44 8.65 16.58
CA SER A 175 -24.24 7.55 17.13
C SER A 175 -24.44 7.63 18.65
N GLU A 176 -23.44 8.11 19.39
CA GLU A 176 -23.44 8.14 20.86
C GLU A 176 -24.21 9.34 21.44
N GLN A 177 -24.55 10.35 20.63
CA GLN A 177 -25.23 11.54 21.14
C GLN A 177 -26.74 11.34 21.29
N THR A 178 -27.15 11.02 22.52
CA THR A 178 -28.57 10.91 22.91
C THR A 178 -29.16 12.24 23.40
N GLU A 179 -28.36 13.10 24.04
CA GLU A 179 -28.85 14.31 24.73
C GLU A 179 -29.19 15.51 23.80
N ARG A 180 -28.54 15.61 22.63
CA ARG A 180 -28.83 16.67 21.63
C ARG A 180 -29.70 16.19 20.48
N SER A 181 -30.34 15.05 20.67
CA SER A 181 -31.11 14.33 19.66
C SER A 181 -32.26 15.16 19.06
N GLY A 182 -32.74 16.22 19.71
CA GLY A 182 -33.80 17.10 19.18
C GLY A 182 -33.34 18.22 18.25
N GLU A 183 -32.05 18.58 18.21
CA GLU A 183 -31.59 19.71 17.38
C GLU A 183 -31.29 19.25 15.94
N LEU A 184 -32.31 19.31 15.08
CA LEU A 184 -32.22 18.95 13.67
C LEU A 184 -31.06 19.67 12.95
N SER A 185 -30.84 20.94 13.25
CA SER A 185 -29.76 21.75 12.64
C SER A 185 -28.37 21.15 12.88
N TRP A 186 -28.10 20.68 14.10
CA TRP A 186 -26.85 20.04 14.48
C TRP A 186 -26.68 18.69 13.76
N ARG A 187 -27.70 17.84 13.77
CA ARG A 187 -27.67 16.54 13.09
C ARG A 187 -27.39 16.68 11.60
N MET A 188 -28.05 17.64 10.96
CA MET A 188 -27.86 17.93 9.55
C MET A 188 -26.45 18.44 9.24
N ASN A 189 -25.85 19.21 10.16
CA ASN A 189 -24.46 19.65 10.01
C ASN A 189 -23.49 18.46 10.09
N ASP A 190 -23.66 17.56 11.05
CA ASP A 190 -22.82 16.37 11.17
C ASP A 190 -22.95 15.44 9.96
N ILE A 191 -24.16 15.24 9.43
CA ILE A 191 -24.38 14.50 8.18
C ILE A 191 -23.62 15.14 7.00
N LYS A 192 -23.66 16.47 6.87
CA LYS A 192 -22.90 17.17 5.82
C LYS A 192 -21.39 16.98 5.96
N ILE A 193 -20.87 17.00 7.19
CA ILE A 193 -19.45 16.77 7.47
C ILE A 193 -19.07 15.32 7.15
N MET A 194 -19.87 14.33 7.57
CA MET A 194 -19.64 12.92 7.26
C MET A 194 -19.67 12.67 5.75
N ARG A 195 -20.66 13.24 5.04
CA ARG A 195 -20.73 13.22 3.56
C ARG A 195 -19.46 13.77 2.92
N LEU A 196 -18.95 14.91 3.40
CA LEU A 196 -17.70 15.48 2.92
C LEU A 196 -16.51 14.53 3.15
N GLN A 197 -16.44 13.86 4.31
CA GLN A 197 -15.38 12.88 4.57
C GLN A 197 -15.45 11.68 3.63
N ILE A 198 -16.63 11.18 3.27
CA ILE A 198 -16.75 10.11 2.27
C ILE A 198 -16.23 10.59 0.90
N GLY A 199 -16.52 11.84 0.52
CA GLY A 199 -15.93 12.45 -0.69
C GLY A 199 -14.39 12.47 -0.67
N LEU A 200 -13.81 12.91 0.44
CA LEU A 200 -12.34 12.93 0.61
C LEU A 200 -11.73 11.51 0.65
N LEU A 201 -12.46 10.55 1.22
CA LEU A 201 -12.07 9.15 1.21
C LEU A 201 -12.07 8.59 -0.22
N ARG A 202 -13.11 8.87 -1.01
CA ARG A 202 -13.16 8.49 -2.42
C ARG A 202 -11.93 9.00 -3.18
N ASP A 203 -11.58 10.27 -3.00
CA ASP A 203 -10.40 10.84 -3.68
C ASP A 203 -9.10 10.17 -3.24
N ALA A 204 -8.99 9.78 -1.97
CA ALA A 204 -7.84 9.03 -1.45
C ALA A 204 -7.78 7.61 -2.05
N VAL A 205 -8.93 6.93 -2.12
CA VAL A 205 -9.06 5.59 -2.73
C VAL A 205 -8.76 5.64 -4.23
N GLU A 206 -9.21 6.67 -4.94
CA GLU A 206 -8.95 6.85 -6.37
C GLU A 206 -7.46 7.03 -6.66
N LYS A 207 -6.73 7.73 -5.78
CA LYS A 207 -5.27 7.86 -5.88
C LYS A 207 -4.55 6.55 -5.55
N PHE A 208 -5.02 5.81 -4.55
CA PHE A 208 -4.43 4.55 -4.12
C PHE A 208 -4.66 3.43 -5.15
N GLU A 209 -5.90 3.24 -5.58
CA GLU A 209 -6.30 2.23 -6.56
C GLU A 209 -7.45 2.77 -7.44
N PRO A 210 -7.12 3.34 -8.62
CA PRO A 210 -8.09 4.02 -9.49
C PRO A 210 -9.29 3.16 -9.88
N ALA A 211 -9.14 1.84 -9.98
CA ALA A 211 -10.25 0.96 -10.31
C ALA A 211 -11.35 0.95 -9.25
N TRP A 212 -11.00 1.21 -7.97
CA TRP A 212 -11.95 1.16 -6.85
C TRP A 212 -12.80 2.43 -6.74
N ALA A 213 -12.39 3.53 -7.35
CA ALA A 213 -13.21 4.74 -7.44
C ALA A 213 -14.57 4.49 -8.11
N LYS A 214 -14.67 3.45 -8.95
CA LYS A 214 -15.92 3.02 -9.59
C LYS A 214 -16.95 2.44 -8.61
N ILE A 215 -16.51 1.95 -7.44
CA ILE A 215 -17.40 1.48 -6.37
C ILE A 215 -18.29 2.64 -5.94
N PHE A 216 -17.71 3.84 -5.78
CA PHE A 216 -18.43 5.05 -5.38
C PHE A 216 -19.40 5.63 -6.43
N GLN A 217 -19.67 4.91 -7.53
CA GLN A 217 -20.62 5.33 -8.55
C GLN A 217 -21.94 4.55 -8.46
N GLN A 218 -22.04 3.54 -7.59
CA GLN A 218 -23.21 2.68 -7.52
C GLN A 218 -24.38 3.38 -6.82
N HIS A 219 -24.13 4.23 -5.83
CA HIS A 219 -25.18 5.00 -5.13
C HIS A 219 -26.04 5.84 -6.07
N LYS A 220 -25.47 6.34 -7.17
CA LYS A 220 -26.22 7.14 -8.17
C LYS A 220 -27.23 6.32 -8.98
N LYS A 221 -27.13 4.99 -8.95
CA LYS A 221 -27.93 4.07 -9.78
C LYS A 221 -29.00 3.34 -8.99
N MET A 222 -28.96 3.36 -7.66
CA MET A 222 -29.94 2.65 -6.84
C MET A 222 -31.18 3.52 -6.62
N PRO A 223 -32.39 3.04 -6.94
CA PRO A 223 -33.61 3.70 -6.48
C PRO A 223 -33.62 3.65 -4.95
N LEU A 224 -33.72 4.83 -4.35
CA LEU A 224 -33.65 5.00 -2.91
C LEU A 224 -35.02 4.69 -2.28
N ASP A 225 -35.30 3.41 -2.00
CA ASP A 225 -36.34 3.04 -1.04
C ASP A 225 -35.73 2.45 0.24
N ASN A 226 -36.38 2.70 1.38
CA ASN A 226 -35.85 2.35 2.71
C ASN A 226 -35.62 0.83 2.87
N SER A 227 -36.40 -0.01 2.19
CA SER A 227 -36.26 -1.48 2.21
C SER A 227 -35.00 -1.94 1.48
N THR A 228 -34.73 -1.38 0.31
CA THR A 228 -33.56 -1.69 -0.52
C THR A 228 -32.27 -1.37 0.24
N TYR A 229 -32.26 -0.28 1.01
CA TYR A 229 -31.12 0.09 1.86
C TYR A 229 -30.83 -0.92 2.96
N ALA A 230 -31.85 -1.32 3.70
CA ALA A 230 -31.71 -2.28 4.78
C ALA A 230 -31.20 -3.64 4.26
N ASP A 231 -31.69 -4.07 3.10
CA ASP A 231 -31.29 -5.33 2.49
C ASP A 231 -29.87 -5.29 1.92
N VAL A 232 -29.46 -4.18 1.28
CA VAL A 232 -28.08 -4.01 0.81
C VAL A 232 -27.11 -3.98 1.99
N MET A 233 -27.39 -3.21 3.05
CA MET A 233 -26.51 -3.16 4.23
C MET A 233 -26.44 -4.52 4.94
N ARG A 234 -27.58 -5.20 5.09
CA ARG A 234 -27.64 -6.53 5.72
C ARG A 234 -26.91 -7.59 4.90
N SER A 235 -27.02 -7.55 3.57
CA SER A 235 -26.32 -8.49 2.69
C SER A 235 -24.80 -8.26 2.71
N SER A 236 -24.34 -7.01 2.63
CA SER A 236 -22.93 -6.65 2.76
C SER A 236 -22.36 -7.06 4.13
N TYR A 237 -23.11 -6.84 5.21
CA TYR A 237 -22.70 -7.25 6.55
C TYR A 237 -22.63 -8.78 6.70
N LYS A 238 -23.65 -9.51 6.20
CA LYS A 238 -23.65 -10.98 6.24
C LYS A 238 -22.48 -11.58 5.46
N LEU A 239 -22.16 -11.02 4.30
CA LEU A 239 -21.00 -11.43 3.50
C LEU A 239 -19.71 -11.24 4.30
N TRP A 240 -19.54 -10.07 4.91
CA TRP A 240 -18.37 -9.79 5.75
C TRP A 240 -18.25 -10.75 6.94
N VAL A 241 -19.35 -11.00 7.69
CA VAL A 241 -19.33 -11.91 8.85
C VAL A 241 -19.00 -13.35 8.44
N ALA A 242 -19.61 -13.84 7.35
CA ALA A 242 -19.37 -15.20 6.87
C ALA A 242 -17.90 -15.37 6.43
N GLU A 243 -17.35 -14.35 5.78
CA GLU A 243 -15.97 -14.34 5.32
C GLU A 243 -14.96 -14.25 6.46
N GLU A 244 -15.24 -13.43 7.48
CA GLU A 244 -14.43 -13.31 8.69
C GLU A 244 -14.41 -14.61 9.50
N ALA A 245 -15.55 -15.30 9.58
CA ALA A 245 -15.63 -16.63 10.19
C ALA A 245 -14.72 -17.64 9.46
N SER A 246 -14.75 -17.64 8.12
CA SER A 246 -13.87 -18.51 7.31
C SER A 246 -12.38 -18.17 7.45
N ARG A 247 -12.02 -16.89 7.63
CA ARG A 247 -10.62 -16.51 7.91
C ARG A 247 -10.12 -17.08 9.22
N ARG A 248 -10.95 -17.04 10.27
CA ARG A 248 -10.59 -17.57 11.59
C ARG A 248 -10.39 -19.07 11.55
N GLU A 249 -11.28 -19.80 10.89
CA GLU A 249 -11.16 -21.26 10.71
C GLU A 249 -9.87 -21.64 9.96
N ASN A 250 -9.50 -20.90 8.91
CA ASN A 250 -8.26 -21.16 8.17
C ASN A 250 -6.98 -20.73 8.91
N ALA A 251 -7.08 -19.85 9.91
CA ALA A 251 -5.92 -19.41 10.69
C ALA A 251 -5.55 -20.41 11.81
N ASP A 252 -6.49 -21.27 12.22
CA ASP A 252 -6.32 -22.28 13.25
C ASP A 252 -5.78 -23.63 12.71
N HIS A 253 -5.58 -23.74 11.39
CA HIS A 253 -5.05 -24.91 10.67
C HIS A 253 -3.63 -24.69 10.16
#